data_AF-A0A8S2YGD4-F1
#
_entry.id   AF-A0A8S2YGD4-F1
#
_cell.length_a   1.000
_cell.length_b   1.000
_cell.length_c   1.000
_cell.angle_alpha   90.00
_cell.angle_beta   90.00
_cell.angle_gamma   90.00
#
_symmetry.space_group_name_H-M   'P 1'
#
loop_
_entity.id
_entity.type
_entity.pdbx_description
1 polymer ?
#
loop_
_entity_poly.entity_id
_entity_poly.type
_entity_poly.pdbx_seq_one_letter_code
_entity_poly.pdbx_strand_id
1 'polypeptide(L)'
;MPMSICNVHVEAKNKSIRDLSKENCTFFWFQLLIETLLRMPQTSSAKSDLLDLCRQHYDGNDEELSKINEFERCYCCEQAIWWYTRDSFLYRQLNKAFRTENIDIIFKFRFFIIDLNKQLYAMHNNYLELLRTYFNKLTVYRGQAIPTEELERLKYNIGGFISMNTFLSTTTDREIALIYAGNGSDRPTHESVLFEITIDLNALSTDKPFVNIKDLRYFNGTIQQTAFR
;
A
#
# COMPACT_ATOMS: atom_id res chain seq x y z
N MET A 1 33.29 -3.56 -10.43
CA MET A 1 32.67 -4.06 -11.67
C MET A 1 31.84 -2.94 -12.26
N PRO A 2 31.95 -2.62 -13.56
CA PRO A 2 31.35 -1.42 -14.11
C PRO A 2 29.83 -1.54 -14.11
N MET A 3 29.15 -0.68 -13.34
CA MET A 3 27.70 -0.48 -13.43
C MET A 3 27.42 0.30 -14.71
N SER A 4 26.82 -0.37 -15.69
CA SER A 4 26.19 0.33 -16.81
C SER A 4 24.89 0.95 -16.30
N ILE A 5 24.88 2.27 -16.11
CA ILE A 5 23.66 3.04 -15.83
C ILE A 5 22.93 3.17 -17.16
N CYS A 6 22.05 2.22 -17.45
CA CYS A 6 21.10 2.38 -18.53
C CYS A 6 20.00 3.31 -18.03
N ASN A 7 20.11 4.59 -18.38
CA ASN A 7 19.09 5.59 -18.08
C ASN A 7 17.90 5.33 -19.00
N VAL A 8 17.03 4.39 -18.61
CA VAL A 8 15.75 4.19 -19.28
C VAL A 8 14.78 5.15 -18.60
N HIS A 9 14.57 6.33 -19.20
CA HIS A 9 13.34 7.08 -18.97
C HIS A 9 12.17 6.25 -19.51
N VAL A 10 11.72 5.29 -18.70
CA VAL A 10 10.40 4.70 -18.82
C VAL A 10 9.47 5.72 -18.18
N GLU A 11 8.60 6.34 -18.97
CA GLU A 11 7.42 7.00 -18.43
C GLU A 11 6.78 6.04 -17.43
N ALA A 12 6.66 6.45 -16.16
CA ALA A 12 6.25 5.56 -15.08
C ALA A 12 4.82 5.06 -15.33
N LYS A 13 4.69 3.93 -16.04
CA LYS A 13 3.43 3.21 -16.17
C LYS A 13 2.99 2.87 -14.75
N ASN A 14 1.81 3.36 -14.39
CA ASN A 14 1.15 3.05 -13.14
C ASN A 14 0.90 1.53 -13.09
N LYS A 15 1.73 0.78 -12.35
CA LYS A 15 1.61 -0.67 -12.21
C LYS A 15 1.12 -1.00 -10.82
N SER A 16 -0.18 -1.26 -10.67
CA SER A 16 -0.71 -1.78 -9.40
C SER A 16 -0.35 -3.25 -9.19
N ILE A 17 -0.32 -4.05 -10.26
CA ILE A 17 -0.12 -5.50 -10.20
C ILE A 17 1.05 -5.95 -11.10
N ARG A 18 1.90 -6.83 -10.55
CA ARG A 18 2.96 -7.55 -11.26
C ARG A 18 2.56 -9.00 -11.55
N ASP A 19 2.94 -9.47 -12.73
CA ASP A 19 2.90 -10.88 -13.09
C ASP A 19 4.26 -11.51 -12.73
N LEU A 20 4.29 -12.35 -11.69
CA LEU A 20 5.55 -12.91 -11.19
C LEU A 20 6.16 -13.96 -12.11
N SER A 21 5.43 -14.47 -13.11
CA SER A 21 6.02 -15.34 -14.14
C SER A 21 6.96 -14.58 -15.09
N LYS A 22 6.76 -13.26 -15.23
CA LYS A 22 7.52 -12.38 -16.15
C LYS A 22 8.39 -11.36 -15.43
N GLU A 23 7.99 -10.93 -14.24
CA GLU A 23 8.60 -9.79 -13.52
C GLU A 23 9.35 -10.22 -12.24
N ASN A 24 9.68 -11.52 -12.07
CA ASN A 24 10.29 -12.07 -10.85
C ASN A 24 11.56 -11.33 -10.40
N CYS A 25 12.53 -11.06 -11.27
CA CYS A 25 13.77 -10.39 -10.90
C CYS A 25 13.51 -8.98 -10.37
N THR A 26 12.69 -8.20 -11.08
CA THR A 26 12.34 -6.83 -10.64
C THR A 26 11.58 -6.84 -9.32
N PHE A 27 10.72 -7.84 -9.10
CA PHE A 27 10.04 -8.05 -7.83
C PHE A 27 11.03 -8.33 -6.70
N PHE A 28 11.98 -9.26 -6.87
CA PHE A 28 12.98 -9.57 -5.84
C PHE A 28 13.86 -8.37 -5.50
N TRP A 29 14.31 -7.61 -6.51
CA TRP A 29 15.05 -6.37 -6.29
C TRP A 29 14.24 -5.34 -5.50
N PHE A 30 12.95 -5.20 -5.83
CA PHE A 30 12.06 -4.30 -5.11
C PHE A 30 11.85 -4.75 -3.66
N GLN A 31 11.66 -6.04 -3.40
CA GLN A 31 11.55 -6.57 -2.03
C GLN A 31 12.82 -6.30 -1.23
N LEU A 32 14.00 -6.55 -1.81
CA LEU A 32 15.29 -6.30 -1.18
C LEU A 32 15.52 -4.81 -0.88
N LEU A 33 15.09 -3.93 -1.78
CA LEU A 33 15.11 -2.48 -1.58
C LEU A 33 14.26 -2.10 -0.35
N ILE A 34 13.02 -2.58 -0.28
CA ILE A 34 12.15 -2.26 0.86
C ILE A 34 12.70 -2.86 2.16
N GLU A 35 13.21 -4.10 2.15
CA GLU A 35 13.84 -4.70 3.33
C GLU A 35 15.05 -3.90 3.82
N THR A 36 15.87 -3.42 2.90
CA THR A 36 17.03 -2.58 3.23
C THR A 36 16.56 -1.26 3.82
N LEU A 37 15.59 -0.61 3.19
CA LEU A 37 14.98 0.62 3.68
C LEU A 37 14.42 0.46 5.09
N LEU A 38 13.77 -0.67 5.39
CA LEU A 38 13.20 -0.94 6.72
C LEU A 38 14.24 -1.15 7.82
N ARG A 39 15.48 -1.50 7.46
CA ARG A 39 16.61 -1.67 8.40
C ARG A 39 17.45 -0.41 8.56
N MET A 40 17.14 0.67 7.83
CA MET A 40 17.89 1.91 7.93
C MET A 40 17.66 2.57 9.30
N PRO A 41 18.70 3.16 9.90
CA PRO A 41 18.52 3.98 11.09
C PRO A 41 17.67 5.20 10.74
N GLN A 42 16.78 5.58 11.64
CA GLN A 42 16.01 6.81 11.51
C GLN A 42 16.93 8.00 11.70
N THR A 43 17.09 8.83 10.66
CA THR A 43 17.81 10.09 10.76
C THR A 43 16.86 11.19 11.18
N SER A 44 17.34 12.16 11.95
CA SER A 44 16.55 13.35 12.32
C SER A 44 16.02 14.12 11.10
N SER A 45 16.73 14.04 9.97
CA SER A 45 16.33 14.66 8.70
C SER A 45 15.22 13.94 7.94
N ALA A 46 14.95 12.65 8.22
CA ALA A 46 14.08 11.83 7.38
C ALA A 46 12.61 12.33 7.34
N LYS A 47 12.12 12.87 8.46
CA LYS A 47 10.80 13.51 8.51
C LYS A 47 10.78 14.80 7.67
N SER A 48 11.84 15.62 7.72
CA SER A 48 11.93 16.84 6.90
C SER A 48 11.90 16.52 5.41
N ASP A 49 12.68 15.52 4.97
CA ASP A 49 12.73 15.11 3.56
C ASP A 49 11.34 14.78 2.98
N LEU A 50 10.51 14.10 3.78
CA LEU A 50 9.11 13.77 3.44
C LEU A 50 8.27 15.05 3.34
N LEU A 51 8.35 15.92 4.35
CA LEU A 51 7.53 17.13 4.44
C LEU A 51 7.86 18.11 3.32
N ASP A 52 9.14 18.33 3.04
CA ASP A 52 9.61 19.25 2.00
C ASP A 52 9.14 18.79 0.61
N LEU A 53 9.24 17.49 0.34
CA LEU A 53 8.70 16.89 -0.89
C LEU A 53 7.19 17.10 -1.02
N CYS A 54 6.43 16.89 0.06
CA CYS A 54 4.98 17.03 0.04
C CYS A 54 4.55 18.49 -0.10
N ARG A 55 5.23 19.42 0.58
CA ARG A 55 4.97 20.87 0.45
C ARG A 55 5.18 21.36 -0.97
N GLN A 56 6.27 20.91 -1.61
CA GLN A 56 6.53 21.23 -3.02
C GLN A 56 5.46 20.64 -3.96
N HIS A 57 4.97 19.43 -3.68
CA HIS A 57 3.97 18.78 -4.51
C HIS A 57 2.58 19.43 -4.40
N TYR A 58 2.22 19.90 -3.20
CA TYR A 58 0.91 20.48 -2.89
C TYR A 58 0.99 22.01 -2.78
N ASP A 59 1.93 22.64 -3.46
CA ASP A 59 2.02 24.11 -3.51
C ASP A 59 0.70 24.71 -4.04
N GLY A 60 0.22 25.74 -3.35
CA GLY A 60 -1.09 26.35 -3.64
C GLY A 60 -2.33 25.51 -3.24
N ASN A 61 -2.16 24.35 -2.61
CA ASN A 61 -3.28 23.57 -2.05
C ASN A 61 -3.34 23.71 -0.52
N ASP A 62 -4.04 24.74 -0.05
CA ASP A 62 -4.12 25.09 1.37
C ASP A 62 -4.69 23.95 2.25
N GLU A 63 -5.61 23.14 1.72
CA GLU A 63 -6.18 22.01 2.45
C GLU A 63 -5.11 20.95 2.75
N GLU A 64 -4.34 20.56 1.74
CA GLU A 64 -3.27 19.58 1.91
C GLU A 64 -2.09 20.13 2.69
N LEU A 65 -1.74 21.41 2.49
CA LEU A 65 -0.73 22.08 3.30
C LEU A 65 -1.12 22.12 4.78
N SER A 66 -2.40 22.33 5.11
CA SER A 66 -2.90 22.24 6.48
C SER A 66 -2.73 20.83 7.07
N LYS A 67 -3.06 19.77 6.31
CA LYS A 67 -2.85 18.37 6.73
C LYS A 67 -1.37 18.06 6.94
N ILE A 68 -0.48 18.60 6.11
CA ILE A 68 0.98 18.47 6.26
C ILE A 68 1.46 19.14 7.55
N ASN A 69 0.99 20.35 7.85
CA ASN A 69 1.36 21.07 9.07
C ASN A 69 0.82 20.37 10.34
N GLU A 70 -0.39 19.80 10.26
CA GLU A 70 -0.94 18.96 11.33
C GLU A 70 -0.06 17.73 11.57
N PHE A 71 0.34 17.02 10.52
CA PHE A 71 1.24 15.88 10.63
C PHE A 71 2.61 16.27 11.20
N GLU A 72 3.19 17.39 10.77
CA GLU A 72 4.47 17.86 11.30
C GLU A 72 4.41 18.06 12.83
N ARG A 73 3.32 18.64 13.33
CA ARG A 73 3.14 18.98 14.75
C ARG A 73 2.68 17.81 15.62
N CYS A 74 1.78 16.98 15.11
CA CYS A 74 1.01 16.04 15.94
C CYS A 74 1.36 14.56 15.68
N TYR A 75 2.17 14.25 14.66
CA TYR A 75 2.49 12.86 14.34
C TYR A 75 3.23 12.14 15.46
N CYS A 76 2.77 10.92 15.77
CA CYS A 76 3.40 9.95 16.65
C CYS A 76 3.43 8.57 15.95
N CYS A 77 4.47 7.77 16.18
CA CYS A 77 4.68 6.52 15.45
C CYS A 77 3.60 5.45 15.72
N GLU A 78 2.94 5.50 16.88
CA GLU A 78 1.79 4.66 17.24
C GLU A 78 0.50 5.03 16.48
N GLN A 79 0.53 6.08 15.65
CA GLN A 79 -0.59 6.52 14.82
C GLN A 79 -0.30 6.40 13.32
N ALA A 80 0.78 5.74 12.90
CA ALA A 80 1.17 5.61 11.51
C ALA A 80 0.05 5.00 10.62
N ILE A 81 -0.62 3.94 11.07
CA ILE A 81 -1.74 3.31 10.35
C ILE A 81 -2.91 4.30 10.22
N TRP A 82 -3.23 5.07 11.26
CA TRP A 82 -4.30 6.07 11.20
C TRP A 82 -3.99 7.15 10.17
N TRP A 83 -2.76 7.67 10.19
CA TRP A 83 -2.31 8.65 9.20
C TRP A 83 -2.28 8.10 7.77
N TYR A 84 -1.95 6.81 7.60
CA TYR A 84 -1.96 6.15 6.30
C TYR A 84 -3.37 5.93 5.75
N THR A 85 -4.37 5.74 6.61
CA THR A 85 -5.74 5.37 6.21
C THR A 85 -6.69 6.57 6.16
N ARG A 86 -6.31 7.68 6.79
CA ARG A 86 -6.96 8.98 6.62
C ARG A 86 -6.76 9.50 5.20
N ASP A 87 -7.80 10.10 4.63
CA ASP A 87 -7.70 10.80 3.35
C ASP A 87 -6.77 12.03 3.47
N SER A 88 -5.53 11.84 3.04
CA SER A 88 -4.44 12.80 3.20
C SER A 88 -3.34 12.59 2.16
N PHE A 89 -2.44 13.56 2.07
CA PHE A 89 -1.22 13.49 1.26
C PHE A 89 -0.43 12.18 1.44
N LEU A 90 -0.38 11.61 2.65
CA LEU A 90 0.41 10.41 2.94
C LEU A 90 -0.06 9.20 2.15
N TYR A 91 -1.35 8.86 2.24
CA TYR A 91 -1.94 7.74 1.51
C TYR A 91 -1.69 7.86 0.01
N ARG A 92 -2.00 9.03 -0.56
CA ARG A 92 -1.95 9.27 -2.01
C ARG A 92 -0.52 9.24 -2.54
N GLN A 93 0.39 9.99 -1.91
CA GLN A 93 1.76 10.09 -2.38
C GLN A 93 2.52 8.78 -2.19
N LEU A 94 2.33 8.12 -1.05
CA LEU A 94 2.99 6.85 -0.78
C LEU A 94 2.54 5.75 -1.75
N ASN A 95 1.22 5.59 -1.95
CA ASN A 95 0.72 4.60 -2.89
C ASN A 95 1.06 4.93 -4.34
N LYS A 96 1.14 6.22 -4.70
CA LYS A 96 1.65 6.62 -6.02
C LYS A 96 3.11 6.21 -6.18
N ALA A 97 3.96 6.51 -5.20
CA ALA A 97 5.38 6.17 -5.22
C ALA A 97 5.60 4.66 -5.42
N PHE A 98 4.86 3.83 -4.67
CA PHE A 98 4.87 2.38 -4.80
C PHE A 98 4.41 1.89 -6.18
N ARG A 99 3.30 2.41 -6.73
CA ARG A 99 2.79 2.03 -8.07
C ARG A 99 3.73 2.42 -9.21
N THR A 100 4.47 3.50 -9.04
CA THR A 100 5.47 3.98 -10.01
C THR A 100 6.87 3.43 -9.73
N GLU A 101 7.05 2.68 -8.64
CA GLU A 101 8.35 2.20 -8.15
C GLU A 101 9.41 3.32 -8.06
N ASN A 102 8.96 4.54 -7.70
CA ASN A 102 9.84 5.71 -7.64
C ASN A 102 10.68 5.65 -6.36
N ILE A 103 11.91 5.15 -6.52
CA ILE A 103 12.84 4.90 -5.41
C ILE A 103 13.16 6.18 -4.65
N ASP A 104 13.33 7.32 -5.32
CA ASP A 104 13.65 8.60 -4.68
C ASP A 104 12.52 9.07 -3.77
N ILE A 105 11.27 8.96 -4.22
CA ILE A 105 10.10 9.28 -3.39
C ILE A 105 9.96 8.27 -2.25
N ILE A 106 10.07 6.96 -2.53
CA ILE A 106 10.01 5.91 -1.50
C ILE A 106 11.05 6.17 -0.40
N PHE A 107 12.27 6.55 -0.78
CA PHE A 107 13.34 6.88 0.16
C PHE A 107 13.03 8.14 0.98
N LYS A 108 12.43 9.17 0.40
CA LYS A 108 11.97 10.34 1.17
C LYS A 108 10.86 9.97 2.16
N PHE A 109 10.03 8.98 1.82
CA PHE A 109 9.01 8.44 2.71
C PHE A 109 9.53 7.41 3.75
N ARG A 110 10.84 7.12 3.78
CA ARG A 110 11.43 6.07 4.64
C ARG A 110 11.05 6.19 6.11
N PHE A 111 11.00 7.42 6.62
CA PHE A 111 10.59 7.73 8.00
C PHE A 111 9.24 7.07 8.33
N PHE A 112 8.24 7.40 7.52
CA PHE A 112 6.86 6.95 7.71
C PHE A 112 6.68 5.47 7.34
N ILE A 113 7.35 4.96 6.30
CA ILE A 113 7.27 3.55 5.89
C ILE A 113 7.75 2.62 7.01
N ILE A 114 8.84 2.98 7.69
CA ILE A 114 9.38 2.22 8.82
C ILE A 114 8.38 2.19 9.98
N ASP A 115 7.84 3.33 10.38
CA ASP A 115 6.87 3.41 11.47
C ASP A 115 5.59 2.65 11.14
N LEU A 116 5.08 2.80 9.91
CA LEU A 116 3.91 2.08 9.43
C LEU A 116 4.13 0.57 9.47
N ASN A 117 5.28 0.07 9.00
CA ASN A 117 5.60 -1.36 9.08
C ASN A 117 5.71 -1.82 10.53
N LYS A 118 6.41 -1.07 11.40
CA LYS A 118 6.54 -1.42 12.82
C LYS A 118 5.17 -1.55 13.49
N GLN A 119 4.27 -0.60 13.27
CA GLN A 119 2.93 -0.65 13.82
C GLN A 119 2.12 -1.84 13.27
N LEU A 120 2.22 -2.11 11.96
CA LEU A 120 1.56 -3.27 11.34
C LEU A 120 2.03 -4.59 11.97
N TYR A 121 3.34 -4.82 12.11
CA TYR A 121 3.86 -6.03 12.75
C TYR A 121 3.46 -6.14 14.23
N ALA A 122 3.52 -5.04 14.98
CA ALA A 122 3.14 -5.03 16.40
C ALA A 122 1.67 -5.43 16.61
N MET A 123 0.78 -5.01 15.70
CA MET A 123 -0.64 -5.36 15.75
C MET A 123 -0.95 -6.74 15.13
N HIS A 124 -0.17 -7.16 14.13
CA HIS A 124 -0.42 -8.38 13.35
C HIS A 124 -0.39 -9.64 14.21
N ASN A 125 0.61 -9.81 15.07
CA ASN A 125 0.79 -11.06 15.82
C ASN A 125 -0.42 -11.35 16.73
N ASN A 126 -0.85 -10.35 17.51
CA ASN A 126 -2.03 -10.47 18.37
C ASN A 126 -3.30 -10.75 17.56
N TYR A 127 -3.45 -10.08 16.40
CA TYR A 127 -4.60 -10.26 15.54
C TYR A 127 -4.63 -11.64 14.87
N LEU A 128 -3.48 -12.14 14.41
CA LEU A 128 -3.37 -13.45 13.77
C LEU A 128 -3.67 -14.59 14.75
N GLU A 129 -3.14 -14.52 15.98
CA GLU A 129 -3.44 -15.50 17.03
C GLU A 129 -4.94 -15.55 17.36
N LEU A 130 -5.55 -14.37 17.51
CA LEU A 130 -6.99 -14.26 17.74
C LEU A 130 -7.79 -14.87 16.57
N LEU A 131 -7.45 -14.53 15.34
CA LEU A 131 -8.14 -15.04 14.15
C LEU A 131 -8.06 -16.56 14.02
N ARG A 132 -6.86 -17.14 14.24
CA ARG A 132 -6.63 -18.60 14.16
C ARG A 132 -7.45 -19.39 15.18
N THR A 133 -7.87 -18.75 16.27
CA THR A 133 -8.73 -19.38 17.28
C THR A 133 -10.14 -19.66 16.74
N TYR A 134 -10.61 -18.87 15.77
CA TYR A 134 -11.99 -18.95 15.26
C TYR A 134 -12.10 -19.38 13.80
N PHE A 135 -11.05 -19.17 13.00
CA PHE A 135 -11.09 -19.37 11.56
C PHE A 135 -9.84 -20.10 11.05
N ASN A 136 -10.04 -20.98 10.06
CA ASN A 136 -8.94 -21.56 9.28
C ASN A 136 -8.61 -20.71 8.04
N LYS A 137 -9.59 -19.97 7.54
CA LYS A 137 -9.46 -19.12 6.35
C LYS A 137 -10.16 -17.80 6.59
N LEU A 138 -9.59 -16.74 6.03
CA LEU A 138 -10.17 -15.39 6.02
C LEU A 138 -10.42 -14.98 4.57
N THR A 139 -11.66 -14.64 4.22
CA THR A 139 -11.98 -14.04 2.93
C THR A 139 -12.14 -12.54 3.08
N VAL A 140 -11.43 -11.79 2.25
CA VAL A 140 -11.53 -10.33 2.15
C VAL A 140 -11.74 -9.91 0.71
N TYR A 141 -12.31 -8.73 0.53
CA TYR A 141 -12.70 -8.20 -0.76
C TYR A 141 -12.05 -6.85 -1.00
N ARG A 142 -11.73 -6.57 -2.27
CA ARG A 142 -11.29 -5.24 -2.70
C ARG A 142 -11.95 -4.91 -4.02
N GLY A 143 -12.68 -3.80 -4.06
CA GLY A 143 -13.12 -3.22 -5.31
C GLY A 143 -12.17 -2.14 -5.78
N GLN A 144 -11.91 -2.11 -7.07
CA GLN A 144 -11.26 -0.99 -7.74
C GLN A 144 -11.54 -1.00 -9.24
N ALA A 145 -11.50 0.17 -9.85
CA ALA A 145 -11.39 0.29 -11.30
C ALA A 145 -9.92 0.11 -11.73
N ILE A 146 -9.63 -0.82 -12.65
CA ILE A 146 -8.28 -1.04 -13.21
C ILE A 146 -8.27 -0.80 -14.72
N PRO A 147 -7.14 -0.38 -15.32
CA PRO A 147 -7.03 -0.30 -16.77
C PRO A 147 -7.37 -1.63 -17.45
N THR A 148 -8.07 -1.58 -18.60
CA THR A 148 -8.43 -2.79 -19.35
C THR A 148 -7.20 -3.65 -19.69
N GLU A 149 -6.06 -3.02 -20.03
CA GLU A 149 -4.79 -3.73 -20.26
C GLU A 149 -4.32 -4.52 -19.02
N GLU A 150 -4.50 -3.98 -17.82
CA GLU A 150 -4.14 -4.66 -16.57
C GLU A 150 -5.07 -5.84 -16.28
N LEU A 151 -6.38 -5.71 -16.57
CA LEU A 151 -7.31 -6.84 -16.48
C LEU A 151 -6.94 -7.95 -17.46
N GLU A 152 -6.59 -7.62 -18.70
CA GLU A 152 -6.17 -8.63 -19.68
C GLU A 152 -4.90 -9.35 -19.23
N ARG A 153 -3.92 -8.64 -18.66
CA ARG A 153 -2.73 -9.27 -18.05
C ARG A 153 -3.09 -10.27 -16.95
N LEU A 154 -4.09 -9.96 -16.12
CA LEU A 154 -4.60 -10.89 -15.10
C LEU A 154 -5.24 -12.14 -15.72
N LYS A 155 -6.06 -11.97 -16.77
CA LYS A 155 -6.69 -13.09 -17.50
C LYS A 155 -5.66 -14.02 -18.14
N TYR A 156 -4.57 -13.46 -18.68
CA TYR A 156 -3.47 -14.27 -19.23
C TYR A 156 -2.64 -14.99 -18.16
N ASN A 157 -2.72 -14.58 -16.90
CA ASN A 157 -1.96 -15.15 -15.78
C ASN A 157 -2.83 -15.99 -14.84
N ILE A 158 -3.95 -16.54 -15.32
CA ILE A 158 -4.79 -17.46 -14.54
C ILE A 158 -3.97 -18.68 -14.12
N GLY A 159 -4.02 -19.02 -12.82
CA GLY A 159 -3.21 -20.07 -12.21
C GLY A 159 -1.76 -19.66 -11.90
N GLY A 160 -1.36 -18.45 -12.28
CA GLY A 160 -0.07 -17.87 -11.94
C GLY A 160 -0.10 -17.02 -10.66
N PHE A 161 1.08 -16.54 -10.25
CA PHE A 161 1.22 -15.66 -9.09
C PHE A 161 1.21 -14.18 -9.50
N ILE A 162 0.58 -13.37 -8.65
CA ILE A 162 0.58 -11.92 -8.77
C ILE A 162 1.14 -11.27 -7.51
N SER A 163 1.69 -10.07 -7.65
CA SER A 163 2.09 -9.24 -6.52
C SER A 163 1.51 -7.84 -6.67
N MET A 164 1.01 -7.27 -5.58
CA MET A 164 0.56 -5.88 -5.53
C MET A 164 1.68 -5.01 -4.94
N ASN A 165 1.97 -3.89 -5.60
CA ASN A 165 3.11 -3.04 -5.23
C ASN A 165 2.82 -2.11 -4.04
N THR A 166 1.56 -1.87 -3.71
CA THR A 166 1.14 -0.97 -2.63
C THR A 166 0.73 -1.75 -1.39
N PHE A 167 0.57 -1.05 -0.28
CA PHE A 167 -0.23 -1.63 0.79
C PHE A 167 -1.64 -1.92 0.27
N LEU A 168 -2.14 -3.09 0.62
CA LEU A 168 -3.40 -3.57 0.11
C LEU A 168 -4.49 -3.29 1.13
N SER A 169 -5.47 -2.47 0.78
CA SER A 169 -6.66 -2.21 1.59
C SER A 169 -7.81 -3.11 1.15
N THR A 170 -8.39 -3.90 2.06
CA THR A 170 -9.52 -4.81 1.77
C THR A 170 -10.57 -4.80 2.88
N THR A 171 -11.81 -5.15 2.57
CA THR A 171 -12.92 -5.23 3.51
C THR A 171 -13.42 -6.67 3.65
N THR A 172 -13.93 -7.05 4.82
CA THR A 172 -14.64 -8.33 4.99
C THR A 172 -16.07 -8.28 4.42
N ASP A 173 -16.58 -7.07 4.20
CA ASP A 173 -17.90 -6.82 3.64
C ASP A 173 -17.81 -6.66 2.11
N ARG A 174 -18.44 -7.59 1.39
CA ARG A 174 -18.45 -7.64 -0.06
C ARG A 174 -19.16 -6.44 -0.70
N GLU A 175 -20.23 -5.95 -0.09
CA GLU A 175 -21.01 -4.83 -0.62
C GLU A 175 -20.23 -3.52 -0.53
N ILE A 176 -19.48 -3.34 0.56
CA ILE A 176 -18.53 -2.22 0.67
C ILE A 176 -17.49 -2.29 -0.46
N ALA A 177 -16.95 -3.48 -0.76
CA ALA A 177 -15.98 -3.62 -1.84
C ALA A 177 -16.61 -3.30 -3.21
N LEU A 178 -17.85 -3.72 -3.48
CA LEU A 178 -18.54 -3.37 -4.73
C LEU A 178 -18.71 -1.86 -4.91
N ILE A 179 -19.01 -1.12 -3.85
CA ILE A 179 -19.07 0.35 -3.89
C ILE A 179 -17.72 0.92 -4.35
N TYR A 180 -16.60 0.40 -3.84
CA TYR A 180 -15.25 0.83 -4.26
C TYR A 180 -14.88 0.41 -5.69
N ALA A 181 -15.45 -0.68 -6.21
CA ALA A 181 -15.24 -1.09 -7.60
C ALA A 181 -15.89 -0.10 -8.58
N GLY A 182 -17.00 0.51 -8.17
CA GLY A 182 -17.81 1.38 -9.02
C GLY A 182 -18.59 0.60 -10.06
N ASN A 183 -19.35 1.32 -10.89
CA ASN A 183 -20.22 0.74 -11.91
C ASN A 183 -19.55 0.59 -13.30
N GLY A 184 -18.27 0.99 -13.43
CA GLY A 184 -17.52 0.93 -14.69
C GLY A 184 -17.91 1.98 -15.73
N SER A 185 -18.84 2.91 -15.45
CA SER A 185 -19.29 3.90 -16.44
C SER A 185 -18.37 5.11 -16.57
N ASP A 186 -17.55 5.38 -15.56
CA ASP A 186 -16.89 6.68 -15.42
C ASP A 186 -15.62 6.81 -16.29
N ARG A 187 -15.05 5.69 -16.74
CA ARG A 187 -13.77 5.66 -17.46
C ARG A 187 -13.78 4.60 -18.56
N PRO A 188 -13.84 4.98 -19.84
CA PRO A 188 -13.95 4.04 -20.96
C PRO A 188 -12.81 3.02 -21.09
N THR A 189 -11.65 3.31 -20.49
CA THR A 189 -10.44 2.47 -20.56
C THR A 189 -10.18 1.69 -19.27
N HIS A 190 -11.14 1.67 -18.35
CA HIS A 190 -11.04 0.97 -17.08
C HIS A 190 -12.23 0.05 -16.88
N GLU A 191 -11.96 -1.06 -16.20
CA GLU A 191 -12.93 -2.08 -15.83
C GLU A 191 -13.15 -2.05 -14.33
N SER A 192 -14.42 -2.14 -13.91
CA SER A 192 -14.78 -2.34 -12.50
C SER A 192 -14.47 -3.78 -12.10
N VAL A 193 -13.59 -3.97 -11.13
CA VAL A 193 -13.12 -5.29 -10.70
C VAL A 193 -13.30 -5.46 -9.19
N LEU A 194 -13.88 -6.61 -8.83
CA LEU A 194 -13.94 -7.10 -7.46
C LEU A 194 -12.91 -8.23 -7.29
N PHE A 195 -11.89 -7.98 -6.47
CA PHE A 195 -10.97 -9.01 -6.00
C PHE A 195 -11.58 -9.70 -4.79
N GLU A 196 -11.70 -11.03 -4.85
CA GLU A 196 -11.96 -11.89 -3.70
C GLU A 196 -10.67 -12.60 -3.33
N ILE A 197 -10.19 -12.39 -2.10
CA ILE A 197 -8.90 -12.87 -1.63
C ILE A 197 -9.16 -13.79 -0.45
N THR A 198 -8.91 -15.09 -0.64
CA THR A 198 -8.95 -16.08 0.43
C THR A 198 -7.55 -16.28 1.00
N ILE A 199 -7.44 -16.13 2.30
CA ILE A 199 -6.20 -16.21 3.05
C ILE A 199 -6.27 -17.46 3.91
N ASP A 200 -5.33 -18.38 3.71
CA ASP A 200 -5.18 -19.56 4.57
C ASP A 200 -4.40 -19.17 5.83
N LEU A 201 -5.10 -19.14 6.97
CA LEU A 201 -4.54 -18.71 8.24
C LEU A 201 -3.51 -19.70 8.79
N ASN A 202 -3.60 -20.98 8.42
CA ASN A 202 -2.68 -22.02 8.90
C ASN A 202 -1.38 -22.06 8.08
N ALA A 203 -1.43 -21.65 6.81
CA ALA A 203 -0.26 -21.59 5.93
C ALA A 203 0.48 -20.24 5.97
N LEU A 204 -0.10 -19.22 6.61
CA LEU A 204 0.49 -17.88 6.71
C LEU A 204 1.77 -17.84 7.55
N SER A 205 2.83 -17.30 6.93
CA SER A 205 4.06 -16.86 7.58
C SER A 205 3.88 -15.51 8.28
N THR A 206 4.70 -15.23 9.29
CA THR A 206 4.64 -14.00 10.10
C THR A 206 5.31 -12.79 9.46
N ASP A 207 5.94 -12.96 8.28
CA ASP A 207 6.68 -11.94 7.55
C ASP A 207 5.79 -11.04 6.67
N LYS A 208 4.51 -11.37 6.51
CA LYS A 208 3.52 -10.60 5.74
C LYS A 208 2.40 -10.10 6.66
N PRO A 209 2.61 -8.96 7.35
CA PRO A 209 1.70 -8.52 8.39
C PRO A 209 0.39 -8.02 7.78
N PHE A 210 -0.70 -8.33 8.47
CA PHE A 210 -2.03 -7.80 8.20
C PHE A 210 -2.82 -7.65 9.48
N VAL A 211 -3.70 -6.65 9.51
CA VAL A 211 -4.44 -6.24 10.72
C VAL A 211 -5.84 -5.77 10.35
N ASN A 212 -6.83 -6.04 11.18
CA ASN A 212 -8.12 -5.36 11.08
C ASN A 212 -8.02 -3.97 11.72
N ILE A 213 -8.30 -2.92 10.95
CA ILE A 213 -8.20 -1.54 11.44
C ILE A 213 -9.52 -0.98 11.97
N LYS A 214 -10.65 -1.71 11.87
CA LYS A 214 -11.97 -1.20 12.32
C LYS A 214 -11.97 -0.74 13.78
N ASP A 215 -11.19 -1.40 14.63
CA ASP A 215 -11.16 -1.14 16.07
C ASP A 215 -10.10 -0.10 16.48
N LEU A 216 -9.38 0.49 15.52
CA LEU A 216 -8.57 1.67 15.82
C LEU A 216 -9.56 2.80 16.14
N ARG A 217 -9.59 3.21 17.42
CA ARG A 217 -10.53 4.14 18.08
C ARG A 217 -10.69 5.53 17.44
N TYR A 218 -10.13 5.75 16.25
CA TYR A 218 -10.02 7.01 15.54
C TYR A 218 -10.66 6.98 14.13
N PHE A 219 -11.38 5.91 13.77
CA PHE A 219 -12.15 5.85 12.53
C PHE A 219 -13.58 6.36 12.71
N ASN A 220 -13.86 7.57 12.21
CA ASN A 220 -15.22 8.09 11.99
C ASN A 220 -15.72 7.87 10.55
N GLY A 221 -15.20 6.84 9.86
CA GLY A 221 -15.58 6.52 8.48
C GLY A 221 -15.56 5.03 8.23
N THR A 222 -16.46 4.58 7.35
CA THR A 222 -16.73 3.20 6.90
C THR A 222 -15.52 2.58 6.19
N ILE A 223 -14.41 2.44 6.89
CA ILE A 223 -13.15 1.98 6.35
C ILE A 223 -12.77 0.71 7.10
N GLN A 224 -13.40 -0.36 6.66
CA GLN A 224 -12.99 -1.72 6.96
C GLN A 224 -11.79 -2.03 6.07
N GLN A 225 -10.57 -1.61 6.41
CA GLN A 225 -9.38 -2.01 5.65
C GLN A 225 -8.51 -2.97 6.46
N THR A 226 -8.30 -4.16 5.94
CA THR A 226 -7.11 -4.93 6.27
C THR A 226 -5.99 -4.39 5.40
N ALA A 227 -4.89 -3.93 6.00
CA ALA A 227 -3.70 -3.47 5.29
C ALA A 227 -2.71 -4.64 5.16
N PHE A 228 -2.34 -5.05 3.94
CA PHE A 228 -1.28 -6.04 3.71
C PHE A 228 -0.02 -5.39 3.15
N ARG A 229 1.13 -6.04 3.34
CA ARG A 229 2.34 -5.85 2.55
C ARG A 229 2.73 -7.16 1.84
#